data_AF-A0A2T7Q1X9-F1
#
_entry.id   AF-A0A2T7Q1X9-F1
#
_cell.length_a   1.000
_cell.length_b   1.000
_cell.length_c   1.000
_cell.angle_alpha   90.00
_cell.angle_beta   90.00
_cell.angle_gamma   90.00
#
_symmetry.space_group_name_H-M   'P 1'
#
loop_
_entity.id
_entity.type
_entity.pdbx_description
1 polymer ?
#
loop_
_entity_poly.entity_id
_entity_poly.type
_entity_poly.pdbx_seq_one_letter_code
_entity_poly.pdbx_strand_id
1 'polypeptide(L)'
;MAFNIIAETNKKLDFKKLYQEIYSNNLSFDFIPMPGLGVDGGDAIGICIPLNKVNELTWTQLKPILKKLKSKFSCDVYDLYGGQKLGLFNIDTFRANLLGK
;
A
#
# COMPACT_ATOMS: atom_id res chain seq x y z
N MET A 1 11.06 -11.65 3.36
CA MET A 1 9.72 -11.06 3.15
C MET A 1 9.87 -10.04 2.04
N ALA A 2 9.01 -10.07 1.03
CA ALA A 2 9.08 -9.14 -0.11
C ALA A 2 7.90 -8.17 -0.01
N PHE A 3 8.16 -6.87 -0.19
CA PHE A 3 7.10 -5.87 -0.29
C PHE A 3 6.53 -5.90 -1.69
N ASN A 4 5.21 -5.83 -1.79
CA ASN A 4 4.49 -5.78 -3.07
C ASN A 4 4.19 -4.35 -3.45
N ILE A 5 4.03 -3.49 -2.43
CA ILE A 5 3.65 -2.10 -2.58
C ILE A 5 4.43 -1.31 -1.52
N ILE A 6 4.88 -0.12 -1.89
CA ILE A 6 5.41 0.86 -0.96
C ILE A 6 4.55 2.12 -1.04
N ALA A 7 4.16 2.65 0.12
CA ALA A 7 3.55 3.96 0.24
C ALA A 7 4.52 4.87 1.00
N GLU A 8 4.93 5.98 0.39
CA GLU A 8 5.91 6.90 0.96
C GLU A 8 5.39 8.34 0.93
N THR A 9 5.89 9.15 1.84
CA THR A 9 5.59 10.58 1.90
C THR A 9 6.82 11.34 2.37
N ASN A 10 6.85 12.65 2.12
CA ASN A 10 7.88 13.54 2.64
C ASN A 10 7.58 14.08 4.05
N LYS A 11 6.50 13.59 4.68
CA LYS A 11 6.06 14.00 6.01
C LYS A 11 6.23 12.87 7.02
N LYS A 12 6.18 13.23 8.30
CA LYS A 12 6.03 12.25 9.37
C LYS A 12 4.58 11.76 9.44
N LEU A 13 4.42 10.44 9.50
CA LEU A 13 3.12 9.80 9.59
C LEU A 13 2.79 9.54 11.07
N ASP A 14 1.56 9.88 11.45
CA ASP A 14 0.99 9.37 12.69
C ASP A 14 0.55 7.91 12.46
N PHE A 15 1.47 6.98 12.70
CA PHE A 15 1.23 5.55 12.51
C PHE A 15 0.10 5.00 13.38
N LYS A 16 -0.15 5.62 14.55
CA LYS A 16 -1.25 5.21 15.43
C LYS A 16 -2.60 5.55 14.79
N LYS A 17 -2.73 6.79 14.30
CA LYS A 17 -3.93 7.22 13.57
C LYS A 17 -4.11 6.45 12.27
N LEU A 18 -3.02 6.20 11.55
CA LEU A 18 -3.04 5.39 10.34
C LEU A 18 -3.56 3.98 10.62
N TYR A 19 -3.01 3.30 11.63
CA TYR A 19 -3.47 1.98 12.05
C TYR A 19 -4.96 1.99 12.39
N GLN A 20 -5.44 2.95 13.17
CA GLN A 20 -6.87 3.06 13.51
C GLN A 20 -7.80 3.23 12.28
N GLU A 21 -7.29 3.81 11.19
CA GLU A 21 -8.07 4.15 10.01
C GLU A 21 -8.08 3.07 8.92
N ILE A 22 -6.99 2.29 8.83
CA ILE A 22 -6.79 1.31 7.77
C ILE A 22 -6.80 -0.13 8.27
N TYR A 23 -6.50 -0.35 9.56
CA TYR A 23 -6.45 -1.69 10.10
C TYR A 23 -7.86 -2.23 10.32
N SER A 24 -8.05 -3.48 9.91
CA SER A 24 -9.25 -4.25 10.18
C SER A 24 -8.81 -5.65 10.60
N ASN A 25 -9.64 -6.32 11.40
CA ASN A 25 -9.47 -7.75 11.62
C ASN A 25 -9.57 -8.48 10.27
N ASN A 26 -8.76 -9.52 10.08
CA ASN A 26 -8.75 -10.40 8.90
C ASN A 26 -8.34 -9.76 7.56
N LEU A 27 -7.38 -8.84 7.56
CA LEU A 27 -6.72 -8.44 6.33
C LEU A 27 -5.90 -9.59 5.75
N SER A 28 -5.90 -9.66 4.42
CA SER A 28 -5.15 -10.63 3.63
C SER A 28 -3.69 -10.25 3.41
N PHE A 29 -3.25 -9.13 4.00
CA PHE A 29 -1.93 -8.52 3.83
C PHE A 29 -1.51 -7.78 5.09
N ASP A 30 -0.21 -7.55 5.20
CA ASP A 30 0.44 -6.91 6.34
C ASP A 30 0.89 -5.49 6.01
N PHE A 31 0.81 -4.61 7.00
CA PHE A 31 1.36 -3.25 6.94
C PHE A 31 2.61 -3.16 7.80
N ILE A 32 3.70 -2.75 7.19
CA ILE A 32 5.01 -2.62 7.82
C ILE A 32 5.35 -1.12 7.87
N PRO A 33 5.25 -0.45 9.04
CA PRO A 33 5.66 0.94 9.17
C PRO A 33 7.18 1.08 9.02
N MET A 34 7.61 2.07 8.24
CA MET A 34 9.01 2.32 7.90
C MET A 34 9.37 3.79 8.16
N PRO A 35 9.51 4.19 9.44
CA PRO A 35 9.80 5.58 9.80
C PRO A 35 11.17 6.01 9.27
N GLY A 36 11.25 7.21 8.70
CA GLY A 36 12.48 7.77 8.13
C GLY A 36 12.93 7.17 6.80
N LEU A 37 12.16 6.24 6.23
CA LEU A 37 12.44 5.59 4.94
C LEU A 37 11.55 6.12 3.80
N GLY A 38 10.86 7.24 4.01
CA GLY A 38 10.15 7.97 2.96
C GLY A 38 11.05 9.00 2.26
N VAL A 39 10.47 9.72 1.30
CA VAL A 39 11.14 10.78 0.53
C VAL A 39 11.58 11.90 1.47
N ASP A 40 12.76 12.50 1.23
CA ASP A 40 13.28 13.65 2.00
C ASP A 40 13.29 13.45 3.53
N GLY A 41 13.50 12.22 4.00
CA GLY A 41 13.49 11.88 5.43
C GLY A 41 12.10 11.75 6.05
N GLY A 42 11.06 11.74 5.23
CA GLY A 42 9.70 11.39 5.61
C GLY A 42 9.55 9.91 5.96
N ASP A 43 8.31 9.46 6.05
CA ASP A 43 7.99 8.10 6.46
C ASP A 43 7.42 7.28 5.30
N ALA A 44 7.58 5.96 5.39
CA ALA A 44 7.06 5.02 4.44
C ALA A 44 6.32 3.86 5.12
N ILE A 45 5.60 3.09 4.31
CA ILE A 45 4.84 1.91 4.70
C ILE A 45 5.03 0.86 3.62
N GLY A 46 5.54 -0.30 4.01
CA GLY A 46 5.54 -1.48 3.16
C GLY A 46 4.21 -2.22 3.29
N ILE A 47 3.62 -2.63 2.18
CA ILE A 47 2.45 -3.52 2.17
C ILE A 47 2.89 -4.86 1.59
N CYS A 48 2.72 -5.92 2.39
CA CYS A 48 3.12 -7.27 2.05
C CYS A 48 1.88 -8.16 1.90
N ILE A 49 1.69 -8.71 0.71
CA ILE A 49 0.58 -9.59 0.32
C ILE A 49 1.18 -10.98 0.10
N PRO A 50 0.93 -11.95 0.99
CA PRO A 50 1.36 -13.32 0.79
C PRO A 50 0.79 -13.91 -0.50
N LEU A 51 1.62 -14.60 -1.29
CA LEU A 51 1.22 -15.16 -2.60
C LEU A 51 -0.01 -16.07 -2.51
N ASN A 52 -0.13 -16.87 -1.45
CA ASN A 52 -1.27 -17.75 -1.21
C ASN A 52 -2.57 -17.01 -0.84
N LYS A 53 -2.50 -15.71 -0.56
CA LYS A 53 -3.64 -14.85 -0.27
C LYS A 53 -3.96 -13.89 -1.42
N VAL A 54 -3.19 -13.87 -2.50
CA VAL A 54 -3.44 -13.02 -3.65
C VAL A 54 -4.70 -13.48 -4.40
N ASN A 55 -5.78 -12.70 -4.32
CA ASN A 55 -7.05 -12.96 -4.99
C ASN A 55 -7.93 -11.69 -5.07
N GLU A 56 -9.12 -11.79 -5.66
CA GLU A 56 -10.06 -10.66 -5.80
C GLU A 56 -10.55 -10.09 -4.46
N LEU A 57 -10.63 -10.91 -3.41
CA LEU A 57 -10.99 -10.44 -2.07
C LEU A 57 -9.89 -9.52 -1.51
N THR A 58 -8.63 -9.92 -1.67
CA THR A 58 -7.46 -9.12 -1.31
C THR A 58 -7.46 -7.78 -2.03
N TRP A 59 -7.75 -7.77 -3.34
CA TRP A 59 -7.89 -6.53 -4.09
C TRP A 59 -9.02 -5.64 -3.55
N THR A 60 -10.17 -6.24 -3.23
CA THR A 60 -11.34 -5.53 -2.69
C THR A 60 -11.03 -4.88 -1.34
N GLN A 61 -10.23 -5.54 -0.49
CA GLN A 61 -9.75 -4.99 0.78
C GLN A 61 -8.68 -3.92 0.58
N LEU A 62 -7.76 -4.12 -0.37
CA LEU A 62 -6.60 -3.27 -0.58
C LEU A 62 -6.95 -1.93 -1.24
N LYS A 63 -7.76 -1.95 -2.31
CA LYS A 63 -8.14 -0.76 -3.09
C LYS A 63 -8.60 0.45 -2.25
N PRO A 64 -9.53 0.30 -1.29
CA PRO A 64 -9.94 1.44 -0.45
C PRO A 64 -8.82 1.94 0.45
N ILE A 65 -7.91 1.08 0.90
CA ILE A 65 -6.78 1.48 1.74
C ILE A 65 -5.76 2.29 0.93
N LEU A 66 -5.41 1.83 -0.29
CA LEU A 66 -4.53 2.59 -1.18
C LEU A 66 -5.09 4.00 -1.46
N LYS A 67 -6.41 4.09 -1.66
CA LYS A 67 -7.10 5.37 -1.81
C LYS A 67 -6.95 6.26 -0.58
N LYS A 68 -7.14 5.71 0.63
CA LYS A 68 -6.95 6.45 1.90
C LYS A 68 -5.51 6.93 2.07
N LEU A 69 -4.52 6.07 1.81
CA LEU A 69 -3.10 6.44 1.90
C LEU A 69 -2.79 7.66 1.02
N LYS A 70 -3.31 7.65 -0.21
CA LYS A 70 -3.14 8.78 -1.13
C LYS A 70 -3.90 10.04 -0.72
N SER A 71 -5.20 9.94 -0.44
CA SER A 71 -6.05 11.12 -0.25
C SER A 71 -5.99 11.72 1.15
N LYS A 72 -5.79 10.89 2.19
CA LYS A 72 -5.85 11.31 3.60
C LYS A 72 -4.48 11.46 4.24
N PHE A 73 -3.53 10.63 3.84
CA PHE A 73 -2.16 10.63 4.38
C PHE A 73 -1.13 11.21 3.42
N SER A 74 -1.56 11.70 2.25
CA SER A 74 -0.68 12.29 1.22
C SER A 74 0.52 11.40 0.87
N CYS A 75 0.29 10.09 0.85
CA CYS A 75 1.30 9.13 0.46
C CYS A 75 1.24 8.90 -1.05
N ASP A 76 2.42 8.87 -1.66
CA ASP A 76 2.61 8.32 -2.98
C ASP A 76 2.76 6.81 -2.86
N VAL A 77 1.95 6.07 -3.64
CA VAL A 77 1.91 4.62 -3.59
C VAL A 77 2.55 4.08 -4.85
N TYR A 78 3.41 3.09 -4.72
CA TYR A 78 4.14 2.47 -5.82
C TYR A 78 3.93 0.97 -5.80
N ASP A 79 3.68 0.43 -6.99
CA ASP A 79 3.69 -1.00 -7.26
C ASP A 79 5.13 -1.45 -7.49
N LEU A 80 5.59 -2.40 -6.67
CA LEU A 80 6.94 -2.96 -6.79
C LEU A 80 7.00 -4.10 -7.81
N TYR A 81 5.87 -4.61 -8.29
CA TYR A 81 5.84 -5.55 -9.41
C TYR A 81 6.08 -4.85 -10.75
N GLY A 82 5.33 -3.77 -11.01
CA GLY A 82 5.47 -2.95 -12.22
C GLY A 82 6.52 -1.84 -12.13
N GLY A 83 7.11 -1.61 -10.95
CA GLY A 83 8.06 -0.53 -10.70
C GLY A 83 7.48 0.86 -10.93
N GLN A 84 6.17 1.04 -10.73
CA GLN A 84 5.44 2.24 -11.15
C GLN A 84 4.58 2.84 -10.04
N LYS A 85 4.47 4.18 -10.04
CA LYS A 85 3.59 4.92 -9.15
C LYS A 85 2.13 4.66 -9.49
N LEU A 86 1.30 4.35 -8.49
CA LEU A 86 -0.14 4.14 -8.63
C LEU A 86 -0.90 5.46 -8.80
N GLY A 87 -1.51 5.59 -9.97
CA GLY A 87 -2.37 6.66 -10.42
C GLY A 87 -3.79 6.18 -10.72
N LEU A 88 -4.64 7.11 -11.20
CA LEU A 88 -6.00 6.76 -11.64
C LEU A 88 -5.99 5.85 -12.88
N PHE A 89 -5.00 6.01 -13.75
CA PHE A 89 -4.99 5.37 -15.07
C PHE A 89 -4.34 3.98 -15.11
N ASN A 90 -3.59 3.60 -14.08
CA ASN A 90 -2.86 2.31 -14.05
C ASN A 90 -3.30 1.39 -12.89
N ILE A 91 -4.40 1.73 -12.21
CA ILE A 91 -4.91 0.93 -11.10
C ILE A 91 -5.46 -0.42 -11.54
N ASP A 92 -6.01 -0.50 -12.76
CA ASP A 92 -6.49 -1.77 -13.33
C ASP A 92 -5.34 -2.65 -13.80
N THR A 93 -4.27 -2.06 -14.34
CA THR A 93 -3.01 -2.77 -14.63
C THR A 93 -2.40 -3.34 -13.35
N PHE A 94 -2.39 -2.54 -12.27
CA PHE A 94 -1.92 -3.01 -10.98
C PHE A 94 -2.74 -4.20 -10.46
N ARG A 95 -4.07 -4.14 -10.56
CA ARG A 95 -4.94 -5.26 -10.21
C ARG A 95 -4.60 -6.51 -11.02
N ALA A 96 -4.41 -6.37 -12.34
CA ALA A 96 -4.06 -7.49 -13.21
C ALA A 96 -2.72 -8.12 -12.80
N ASN A 97 -1.68 -7.29 -12.64
CA ASN A 97 -0.35 -7.71 -12.18
C ASN A 97 -0.41 -8.40 -10.81
N LEU A 98 -1.12 -7.79 -9.85
CA LEU A 98 -1.29 -8.36 -8.52
C LEU A 98 -1.91 -9.74 -8.61
N LEU A 99 -2.94 -9.94 -9.44
CA LEU A 99 -3.66 -11.21 -9.57
C LEU A 99 -2.99 -12.21 -10.52
N GLY A 100 -1.87 -11.85 -11.16
CA GLY A 100 -1.20 -12.68 -12.17
C GLY A 100 -2.03 -12.91 -13.43
N LYS A 101 -2.83 -11.91 -13.84
CA LYS A 101 -3.69 -11.94 -15.02
C LYS A 101 -3.17 -11.05 -16.14
#